data_AF-A0A428UCS4-F1
#
_entry.id   AF-A0A428UCS4-F1
#
_cell.length_a   1.000
_cell.length_b   1.000
_cell.length_c   1.000
_cell.angle_alpha   90.00
_cell.angle_beta   90.00
_cell.angle_gamma   90.00
#
_symmetry.space_group_name_H-M   'P 1'
#
loop_
_entity.id
_entity.type
_entity.pdbx_description
1 polymer ?
#
loop_
_entity_poly.entity_id
_entity_poly.type
_entity_poly.pdbx_seq_one_letter_code
_entity_poly.pdbx_strand_id
1 'polypeptide(L)'
;MSRYIAGYVEGFTHHHPFIHMPTFSIVKYKDVPELVMAIMAIGAQYRWQQDQRLVQESIQYQYLLSKYAHDGGLTESEDDDGDDWEVWAQKEVSRRIKLGVFCFLNLQSLAFRTPPVLFSNEIRLRLPTSCKEWIAAGPEEWKAARADALPLVEFQDALMRLLQPTGETSVLTTSPFGNYILIHALLQRLTISRQLLLGPNPRSSPLPESSLLQMALDRWKDAWQRAPESVLDLRDPKDSLSWRWLSAPVQRS
;
A
#
# COMPACT_ATOMS: atom_id res chain seq x y z
N MET A 1 20.83 -10.59 -4.54
CA MET A 1 19.79 -10.25 -5.53
C MET A 1 18.72 -11.34 -5.65
N SER A 2 19.01 -12.55 -6.14
CA SER A 2 17.97 -13.59 -6.36
C SER A 2 17.17 -13.96 -5.09
N ARG A 3 17.81 -14.01 -3.90
CA ARG A 3 17.12 -14.31 -2.63
C ARG A 3 16.11 -13.25 -2.17
N TYR A 4 16.32 -11.97 -2.52
CA TYR A 4 15.44 -10.88 -2.09
C TYR A 4 14.25 -10.74 -3.03
N ILE A 5 14.49 -10.92 -4.33
CA ILE A 5 13.43 -11.09 -5.32
C ILE A 5 12.63 -12.35 -5.01
N ALA A 6 13.27 -13.46 -4.64
CA ALA A 6 12.57 -14.66 -4.16
C ALA A 6 11.80 -14.39 -2.86
N GLY A 7 12.35 -13.65 -1.89
CA GLY A 7 11.61 -13.25 -0.69
C GLY A 7 10.38 -12.38 -0.98
N TYR A 8 10.46 -11.53 -2.00
CA TYR A 8 9.32 -10.77 -2.51
C TYR A 8 8.30 -11.68 -3.22
N VAL A 9 8.76 -12.57 -4.11
CA VAL A 9 7.90 -13.48 -4.89
C VAL A 9 7.28 -14.60 -4.04
N GLU A 10 7.96 -15.06 -2.98
CA GLU A 10 7.55 -16.19 -2.12
C GLU A 10 6.85 -15.71 -0.84
N GLY A 11 7.19 -14.52 -0.34
CA GLY A 11 6.70 -14.01 0.95
C GLY A 11 5.81 -12.78 0.87
N PHE A 12 5.75 -12.07 -0.26
CA PHE A 12 5.12 -10.75 -0.34
C PHE A 12 4.05 -10.58 -1.44
N THR A 13 4.32 -11.01 -2.67
CA THR A 13 3.31 -11.04 -3.76
C THR A 13 2.06 -11.83 -3.38
N HIS A 14 2.22 -12.79 -2.46
CA HIS A 14 1.19 -13.66 -1.92
C HIS A 14 0.17 -12.92 -1.02
N HIS A 15 0.55 -11.77 -0.44
CA HIS A 15 -0.30 -11.00 0.46
C HIS A 15 -0.69 -9.64 -0.12
N HIS A 16 0.19 -9.00 -0.91
CA HIS A 16 -0.03 -7.66 -1.44
C HIS A 16 0.59 -7.54 -2.86
N PRO A 17 -0.22 -7.46 -3.93
CA PRO A 17 0.31 -7.49 -5.30
C PRO A 17 0.57 -6.06 -5.80
N PHE A 18 1.84 -5.63 -5.78
CA PHE A 18 2.31 -4.32 -6.27
C PHE A 18 2.86 -4.38 -7.69
N ILE A 19 3.23 -5.58 -8.15
CA ILE A 19 3.66 -5.85 -9.52
C ILE A 19 2.55 -6.56 -10.27
N HIS A 20 2.17 -6.02 -11.42
CA HIS A 20 1.22 -6.65 -12.31
C HIS A 20 1.94 -7.82 -13.01
N MET A 21 1.97 -8.98 -12.35
CA MET A 21 2.71 -10.15 -12.83
C MET A 21 2.39 -10.54 -14.29
N PRO A 22 1.13 -10.40 -14.79
CA PRO A 22 0.83 -10.71 -16.19
C PRO A 22 1.59 -9.83 -17.19
N THR A 23 1.89 -8.58 -16.85
CA THR A 23 2.65 -7.66 -17.73
C THR A 23 4.10 -7.50 -17.30
N PHE A 24 4.50 -8.15 -16.19
CA PHE A 24 5.82 -7.98 -15.62
C PHE A 24 6.89 -8.71 -16.45
N SER A 25 7.85 -7.95 -16.95
CA SER A 25 9.10 -8.48 -17.47
C SER A 25 10.26 -7.72 -16.85
N ILE A 26 11.08 -8.41 -16.06
CA ILE A 26 12.25 -7.81 -15.40
C ILE A 26 13.27 -7.22 -16.40
N VAL A 27 13.24 -7.67 -17.65
CA VAL A 27 14.08 -7.17 -18.74
C VAL A 27 13.59 -5.80 -19.24
N LYS A 28 12.27 -5.50 -19.12
CA LYS A 28 11.70 -4.18 -19.48
C LYS A 28 11.98 -3.10 -18.43
N TYR A 29 12.34 -3.47 -17.20
CA TYR A 29 12.60 -2.55 -16.08
C TYR A 29 14.09 -2.42 -15.71
N LYS A 30 14.99 -2.83 -16.62
CA LYS A 30 16.44 -2.82 -16.40
C LYS A 30 17.01 -1.42 -16.14
N ASP A 31 16.30 -0.39 -16.61
CA ASP A 31 16.67 1.02 -16.52
C ASP A 31 15.98 1.75 -15.34
N VAL A 32 15.24 1.03 -14.49
CA VAL A 32 14.57 1.58 -13.29
C VAL A 32 15.09 0.86 -12.02
N PRO A 33 16.37 1.04 -11.65
CA PRO A 33 16.99 0.33 -10.54
C PRO A 33 16.27 0.56 -9.20
N GLU A 34 15.58 1.68 -9.06
CA GLU A 34 14.79 2.06 -7.88
C GLU A 34 13.57 1.15 -7.67
N LEU A 35 12.93 0.71 -8.76
CA LEU A 35 11.84 -0.27 -8.69
C LEU A 35 12.36 -1.62 -8.19
N VAL A 36 13.49 -2.05 -8.74
CA VAL A 36 14.15 -3.30 -8.31
C VAL A 36 14.60 -3.20 -6.85
N MET A 37 15.08 -2.03 -6.40
CA MET A 37 15.44 -1.79 -5.00
C MET A 37 14.23 -1.74 -4.07
N ALA A 38 13.11 -1.14 -4.48
CA ALA A 38 11.85 -1.14 -3.72
C ALA A 38 11.34 -2.58 -3.52
N ILE A 39 11.30 -3.37 -4.60
CA ILE A 39 10.91 -4.78 -4.58
C ILE A 39 11.82 -5.59 -3.65
N MET A 40 13.14 -5.38 -3.72
CA MET A 40 14.11 -6.09 -2.86
C MET A 40 14.01 -5.68 -1.39
N ALA A 41 13.86 -4.39 -1.10
CA ALA A 41 13.74 -3.89 0.26
C ALA A 41 12.48 -4.43 0.93
N ILE A 42 11.37 -4.40 0.21
CA ILE A 42 10.10 -4.98 0.60
C ILE A 42 10.21 -6.51 0.81
N GLY A 43 10.85 -7.23 -0.11
CA GLY A 43 11.12 -8.67 0.07
C GLY A 43 12.01 -8.97 1.29
N ALA A 44 12.89 -8.06 1.69
CA ALA A 44 13.70 -8.18 2.90
C ALA A 44 12.88 -7.94 4.18
N GLN A 45 11.88 -7.06 4.16
CA GLN A 45 10.94 -6.82 5.27
C GLN A 45 10.11 -8.05 5.66
N TYR A 46 9.86 -8.99 4.74
CA TYR A 46 9.12 -10.21 5.05
C TYR A 46 10.02 -11.36 5.51
N ARG A 47 11.34 -11.24 5.28
CA ARG A 47 12.36 -12.10 5.89
C ARG A 47 12.86 -11.60 7.25
N TRP A 48 12.14 -10.64 7.85
CA TRP A 48 12.51 -9.91 9.06
C TRP A 48 12.85 -10.76 10.28
N GLN A 49 12.49 -12.04 10.32
CA GLN A 49 12.62 -12.84 11.52
C GLN A 49 14.03 -13.40 11.83
N GLN A 50 15.08 -13.20 11.01
CA GLN A 50 16.35 -13.93 11.26
C GLN A 50 17.68 -13.16 11.15
N ASP A 51 17.76 -11.92 10.66
CA ASP A 51 19.07 -11.26 10.49
C ASP A 51 19.08 -9.73 10.68
N GLN A 52 19.75 -9.27 11.74
CA GLN A 52 19.95 -7.84 12.02
C GLN A 52 20.76 -7.10 10.94
N ARG A 53 21.56 -7.80 10.12
CA ARG A 53 22.27 -7.16 9.00
C ARG A 53 21.32 -6.72 7.90
N LEU A 54 20.32 -7.56 7.59
CA LEU A 54 19.29 -7.23 6.58
C LEU A 54 18.46 -6.02 7.00
N VAL A 55 18.22 -5.89 8.30
CA VAL A 55 17.62 -4.71 8.92
C VAL A 55 18.46 -3.46 8.66
N GLN A 56 19.77 -3.50 8.93
CA GLN A 56 20.65 -2.36 8.70
C GLN A 56 20.79 -2.00 7.23
N GLU A 57 20.88 -2.99 6.34
CA GLU A 57 20.86 -2.79 4.88
C GLU A 57 19.55 -2.11 4.45
N SER A 58 18.42 -2.51 5.03
CA SER A 58 17.12 -1.91 4.70
C SER A 58 17.04 -0.41 5.02
N ILE A 59 17.71 0.03 6.08
CA ILE A 59 17.74 1.45 6.49
C ILE A 59 18.50 2.29 5.47
N GLN A 60 19.55 1.74 4.87
CA GLN A 60 20.34 2.45 3.85
C GLN A 60 19.51 2.77 2.59
N TYR A 61 18.47 2.00 2.30
CA TYR A 61 17.58 2.25 1.17
C TYR A 61 16.55 3.36 1.43
N GLN A 62 16.42 3.88 2.66
CA GLN A 62 15.42 4.92 2.99
C GLN A 62 15.54 6.15 2.09
N TYR A 63 16.76 6.66 1.93
CA TYR A 63 17.04 7.81 1.09
C TYR A 63 16.71 7.53 -0.38
N LEU A 64 17.14 6.37 -0.91
CA LEU A 64 16.94 6.01 -2.31
C LEU A 64 15.45 5.82 -2.64
N LEU A 65 14.70 5.18 -1.75
CA LEU A 65 13.26 4.95 -1.93
C LEU A 65 12.47 6.25 -1.79
N SER A 66 12.81 7.09 -0.81
CA SER A 66 12.22 8.41 -0.69
C SER A 66 12.49 9.24 -1.93
N LYS A 67 13.75 9.31 -2.39
CA LYS A 67 14.12 10.01 -3.62
C LYS A 67 13.33 9.50 -4.83
N TYR A 68 13.24 8.19 -5.03
CA TYR A 68 12.46 7.60 -6.12
C TYR A 68 10.99 8.06 -6.10
N ALA A 69 10.36 8.04 -4.92
CA ALA A 69 8.97 8.44 -4.78
C ALA A 69 8.77 9.92 -5.15
N HIS A 70 9.71 10.80 -4.74
CA HIS A 70 9.69 12.22 -5.05
C HIS A 70 9.96 12.50 -6.53
N ASP A 71 11.01 11.91 -7.10
CA ASP A 71 11.39 12.07 -8.52
C ASP A 71 10.28 11.56 -9.45
N GLY A 72 9.57 10.49 -9.05
CA GLY A 72 8.42 9.95 -9.77
C GLY A 72 7.13 10.76 -9.62
N GLY A 73 7.09 11.75 -8.73
CA GLY A 73 5.91 12.57 -8.43
C GLY A 73 4.86 11.87 -7.55
N LEU A 74 4.31 12.60 -6.59
CA LEU A 74 3.33 12.10 -5.61
C LEU A 74 1.92 12.67 -5.81
N THR A 75 1.63 13.21 -7.00
CA THR A 75 0.32 13.79 -7.34
C THR A 75 -0.21 13.16 -8.62
N GLU A 76 -1.50 12.87 -8.68
CA GLU A 76 -2.21 12.48 -9.89
C GLU A 76 -3.24 13.54 -10.29
N SER A 77 -3.50 13.67 -11.59
CA SER A 77 -4.63 14.44 -12.11
C SER A 77 -5.93 13.65 -12.01
N GLU A 78 -7.07 14.34 -11.97
CA GLU A 78 -8.41 13.71 -11.98
C GLU A 78 -8.69 12.93 -13.26
N ASP A 79 -7.95 13.20 -14.35
CA ASP A 79 -8.16 12.59 -15.65
C ASP A 79 -7.98 11.06 -15.61
N ASP A 80 -8.96 10.40 -16.23
CA ASP A 80 -9.16 8.96 -16.24
C ASP A 80 -7.86 8.20 -16.55
N ASP A 81 -7.77 7.04 -15.93
CA ASP A 81 -6.65 6.11 -15.97
C ASP A 81 -6.36 5.61 -17.41
N GLY A 82 -7.19 6.01 -18.37
CA GLY A 82 -7.18 5.67 -19.78
C GLY A 82 -8.14 4.52 -20.06
N ASP A 83 -8.46 4.30 -21.33
CA ASP A 83 -9.20 3.11 -21.80
C ASP A 83 -8.26 2.05 -22.43
N ASP A 84 -6.95 2.27 -22.31
CA ASP A 84 -5.92 1.31 -22.72
C ASP A 84 -5.41 0.54 -21.51
N TRP A 85 -5.58 -0.78 -21.54
CA TRP A 85 -5.22 -1.68 -20.44
C TRP A 85 -3.73 -1.67 -20.11
N GLU A 86 -2.85 -1.58 -21.10
CA GLU A 86 -1.40 -1.58 -20.86
C GLU A 86 -0.95 -0.26 -20.24
N VAL A 87 -1.47 0.86 -20.75
CA VAL A 87 -1.20 2.20 -20.21
C VAL A 87 -1.75 2.31 -18.78
N TRP A 88 -2.97 1.84 -18.56
CA TRP A 88 -3.57 1.77 -17.23
C TRP A 88 -2.71 0.94 -16.27
N ALA A 89 -2.30 -0.27 -16.68
CA ALA A 89 -1.51 -1.15 -15.85
C ALA A 89 -0.17 -0.50 -15.45
N GLN A 90 0.48 0.24 -16.34
CA GLN A 90 1.70 0.98 -16.03
C GLN A 90 1.47 2.10 -14.99
N LYS A 91 0.38 2.86 -15.13
CA LYS A 91 0.00 3.89 -14.15
C LYS A 91 -0.31 3.28 -12.78
N GLU A 92 -1.10 2.21 -12.75
CA GLU A 92 -1.45 1.49 -11.53
C GLU A 92 -0.22 0.87 -10.86
N VAL A 93 0.70 0.27 -11.63
CA VAL A 93 2.00 -0.20 -11.11
C VAL A 93 2.75 0.94 -10.42
N SER A 94 2.90 2.09 -11.10
CA SER A 94 3.59 3.26 -10.54
C SER A 94 2.95 3.73 -9.22
N ARG A 95 1.62 3.84 -9.19
CA ARG A 95 0.82 4.19 -8.01
C ARG A 95 1.04 3.21 -6.87
N ARG A 96 0.90 1.92 -7.13
CA ARG A 96 1.09 0.86 -6.12
C ARG A 96 2.51 0.89 -5.56
N ILE A 97 3.54 1.04 -6.38
CA ILE A 97 4.93 1.11 -5.91
C ILE A 97 5.13 2.30 -4.99
N LYS A 98 4.68 3.51 -5.36
CA LYS A 98 4.84 4.72 -4.53
C LYS A 98 4.14 4.58 -3.18
N LEU A 99 2.90 4.06 -3.18
CA LEU A 99 2.15 3.82 -1.95
C LEU A 99 2.75 2.66 -1.12
N GLY A 100 3.35 1.66 -1.78
CA GLY A 100 4.11 0.59 -1.13
C GLY A 100 5.40 1.10 -0.49
N VAL A 101 6.13 1.99 -1.15
CA VAL A 101 7.30 2.69 -0.59
C VAL A 101 6.91 3.48 0.66
N PHE A 102 5.79 4.21 0.62
CA PHE A 102 5.26 4.88 1.81
C PHE A 102 5.00 3.90 2.97
N CYS A 103 4.32 2.78 2.71
CA CYS A 103 4.07 1.75 3.73
C CYS A 103 5.38 1.16 4.27
N PHE A 104 6.34 0.87 3.40
CA PHE A 104 7.65 0.34 3.75
C PHE A 104 8.43 1.29 4.67
N LEU A 105 8.53 2.56 4.29
CA LEU A 105 9.23 3.60 5.05
C LEU A 105 8.54 3.87 6.40
N ASN A 106 7.20 3.83 6.44
CA ASN A 106 6.45 3.91 7.68
C ASN A 106 6.71 2.73 8.60
N LEU A 107 6.69 1.51 8.08
CA LEU A 107 6.98 0.32 8.88
C LEU A 107 8.37 0.37 9.50
N GLN A 108 9.38 0.83 8.76
CA GLN A 108 10.72 1.06 9.30
C GLN A 108 10.72 2.11 10.41
N SER A 109 10.01 3.23 10.19
CA SER A 109 9.89 4.31 11.18
C SER A 109 9.24 3.81 12.48
N LEU A 110 8.20 2.98 12.38
CA LEU A 110 7.55 2.34 13.52
C LEU A 110 8.48 1.33 14.23
N ALA A 111 9.14 0.46 13.47
CA ALA A 111 9.96 -0.62 14.02
C ALA A 111 11.21 -0.10 14.73
N PHE A 112 11.86 0.92 14.16
CA PHE A 112 13.12 1.47 14.68
C PHE A 112 12.94 2.76 15.47
N ARG A 113 11.70 3.26 15.59
CA ARG A 113 11.38 4.52 16.25
C ARG A 113 12.14 5.71 15.67
N THR A 114 12.38 5.70 14.37
CA THR A 114 12.96 6.83 13.64
C THR A 114 11.86 7.77 13.15
N PRO A 115 12.16 9.07 12.91
CA PRO A 115 11.21 9.95 12.25
C PRO A 115 10.83 9.44 10.85
N PRO A 116 9.58 9.65 10.39
CA PRO A 116 9.18 9.34 9.01
C PRO A 116 10.01 10.12 7.98
N VAL A 117 10.34 9.45 6.88
CA VAL A 117 11.11 10.02 5.75
C VAL A 117 10.19 10.45 4.59
N LEU A 118 8.94 9.97 4.58
CA LEU A 118 7.90 10.34 3.62
C LEU A 118 6.58 10.49 4.38
N PHE A 119 5.99 11.68 4.37
CA PHE A 119 4.79 11.98 5.12
C PHE A 119 3.53 11.76 4.29
N SER A 120 2.47 11.35 4.98
CA SER A 120 1.16 11.11 4.36
C SER A 120 0.64 12.36 3.63
N ASN A 121 0.81 13.57 4.17
CA ASN A 121 0.35 14.82 3.55
C ASN A 121 1.05 15.18 2.21
N GLU A 122 2.17 14.54 1.88
CA GLU A 122 2.87 14.72 0.61
C GLU A 122 2.24 13.92 -0.53
N ILE A 123 1.39 12.93 -0.20
CA ILE A 123 0.83 11.97 -1.16
C ILE A 123 -0.56 12.44 -1.61
N ARG A 124 -0.69 12.87 -2.86
CA ARG A 124 -1.96 13.16 -3.56
C ARG A 124 -2.21 12.19 -4.71
N LEU A 125 -1.99 10.90 -4.43
CA LEU A 125 -2.27 9.80 -5.34
C LEU A 125 -3.67 9.23 -5.06
N ARG A 126 -4.29 8.57 -6.04
CA ARG A 126 -5.48 7.75 -5.80
C ARG A 126 -5.13 6.48 -5.04
N LEU A 127 -6.10 5.93 -4.31
CA LEU A 127 -5.97 4.61 -3.73
C LEU A 127 -5.95 3.54 -4.85
N PRO A 128 -5.24 2.42 -4.65
CA PRO A 128 -5.16 1.34 -5.63
C PRO A 128 -6.53 0.73 -5.92
N THR A 129 -6.71 0.29 -7.16
CA THR A 129 -7.93 -0.36 -7.64
C THR A 129 -8.19 -1.71 -6.98
N SER A 130 -9.34 -2.33 -7.29
CA SER A 130 -9.69 -3.65 -6.77
C SER A 130 -8.69 -4.74 -7.20
N CYS A 131 -8.64 -5.86 -6.46
CA CYS A 131 -7.86 -7.01 -6.88
C CYS A 131 -8.37 -7.54 -8.22
N LYS A 132 -9.69 -7.57 -8.46
CA LYS A 132 -10.28 -7.98 -9.76
C LYS A 132 -9.72 -7.22 -10.96
N GLU A 133 -9.65 -5.89 -10.87
CA GLU A 133 -9.06 -5.08 -11.95
C GLU A 133 -7.58 -5.37 -12.11
N TRP A 134 -6.86 -5.50 -10.99
CA TRP A 134 -5.42 -5.71 -10.95
C TRP A 134 -4.96 -7.09 -11.44
N ILE A 135 -5.81 -8.10 -11.32
CA ILE A 135 -5.44 -9.47 -11.67
C ILE A 135 -5.83 -9.84 -13.11
N ALA A 136 -6.60 -8.99 -13.78
CA ALA A 136 -7.09 -9.25 -15.13
C ALA A 136 -5.94 -9.65 -16.08
N ALA A 137 -6.08 -10.76 -16.80
CA ALA A 137 -5.05 -11.28 -17.69
C ALA A 137 -5.03 -10.60 -19.07
N GLY A 138 -6.00 -9.73 -19.35
CA GLY A 138 -6.08 -8.98 -20.60
C GLY A 138 -7.13 -7.87 -20.60
N PRO A 139 -7.22 -7.09 -21.68
CA PRO A 139 -8.09 -5.91 -21.76
C PRO A 139 -9.58 -6.22 -21.58
N GLU A 140 -10.06 -7.36 -22.09
CA GLU A 140 -11.48 -7.76 -21.98
C GLU A 140 -11.88 -8.09 -20.54
N GLU A 141 -11.05 -8.87 -19.84
CA GLU A 141 -11.27 -9.20 -18.42
C GLU A 141 -11.17 -7.95 -17.55
N TRP A 142 -10.24 -7.05 -17.86
CA TRP A 142 -10.08 -5.77 -17.18
C TRP A 142 -11.30 -4.86 -17.36
N LYS A 143 -11.83 -4.74 -18.58
CA LYS A 143 -13.06 -3.97 -18.86
C LYS A 143 -14.27 -4.55 -18.11
N ALA A 144 -14.39 -5.88 -18.06
CA ALA A 144 -15.42 -6.55 -17.29
C ALA A 144 -15.28 -6.27 -15.78
N ALA A 145 -14.06 -6.33 -15.24
CA ALA A 145 -13.79 -6.00 -13.83
C ALA A 145 -14.08 -4.53 -13.51
N ARG A 146 -13.82 -3.61 -14.45
CA ARG A 146 -14.12 -2.18 -14.32
C ARG A 146 -15.62 -1.86 -14.27
N ALA A 147 -16.46 -2.68 -14.90
CA ALA A 147 -17.91 -2.48 -14.89
C ALA A 147 -18.51 -2.53 -13.47
N ASP A 148 -17.91 -3.35 -12.59
CA ASP A 148 -18.30 -3.52 -11.18
C ASP A 148 -17.32 -2.83 -10.21
N ALA A 149 -16.46 -1.93 -10.69
CA ALA A 149 -15.38 -1.37 -9.89
C ALA A 149 -15.86 -0.42 -8.79
N LEU A 150 -15.06 -0.34 -7.73
CA LEU A 150 -15.25 0.65 -6.68
C LEU A 150 -14.97 2.06 -7.23
N PRO A 151 -15.63 3.10 -6.71
CA PRO A 151 -15.28 4.47 -7.04
C PRO A 151 -13.80 4.74 -6.76
N LEU A 152 -13.14 5.43 -7.68
CA LEU A 152 -11.78 5.91 -7.45
C LEU A 152 -11.81 6.98 -6.35
N VAL A 153 -10.95 6.83 -5.35
CA VAL A 153 -10.87 7.75 -4.20
C VAL A 153 -9.43 8.19 -4.01
N GLU A 154 -9.21 9.48 -3.84
CA GLU A 154 -7.90 10.01 -3.46
C GLU A 154 -7.48 9.56 -2.07
N PHE A 155 -6.18 9.32 -1.89
CA PHE A 155 -5.62 8.93 -0.59
C PHE A 155 -5.94 9.95 0.51
N GLN A 156 -5.80 11.25 0.22
CA GLN A 156 -6.11 12.31 1.20
C GLN A 156 -7.58 12.32 1.58
N ASP A 157 -8.48 12.21 0.60
CA ASP A 157 -9.92 12.19 0.85
C ASP A 157 -10.34 10.99 1.68
N ALA A 158 -9.82 9.81 1.36
CA ALA A 158 -10.07 8.60 2.13
C ALA A 158 -9.58 8.75 3.58
N LEU A 159 -8.37 9.30 3.78
CA LEU A 159 -7.82 9.55 5.10
C LEU A 159 -8.64 10.59 5.89
N MET A 160 -9.09 11.66 5.24
CA MET A 160 -9.95 12.67 5.86
C MET A 160 -11.30 12.09 6.29
N ARG A 161 -11.93 11.25 5.47
CA ARG A 161 -13.20 10.58 5.82
C ARG A 161 -13.07 9.67 7.06
N LEU A 162 -11.90 9.06 7.26
CA LEU A 162 -11.63 8.30 8.48
C LEU A 162 -11.48 9.19 9.71
N LEU A 163 -10.90 10.38 9.56
CA LEU A 163 -10.58 11.31 10.66
C LEU A 163 -11.72 12.28 11.03
N GLN A 164 -12.70 12.51 10.16
CA GLN A 164 -13.76 13.50 10.39
C GLN A 164 -14.92 12.94 11.24
N PRO A 165 -15.35 13.64 12.32
CA PRO A 165 -16.54 13.26 13.08
C PRO A 165 -17.81 13.39 12.21
N THR A 166 -18.70 12.41 12.36
CA THR A 166 -19.77 12.05 11.42
C THR A 166 -20.73 13.20 11.12
N GLY A 167 -20.75 13.64 9.87
CA GLY A 167 -21.91 14.31 9.24
C GLY A 167 -22.03 13.74 7.84
N GLU A 168 -22.90 12.73 7.67
CA GLU A 168 -23.29 12.20 6.35
C GLU A 168 -22.17 11.69 5.42
N THR A 169 -20.98 11.34 5.93
CA THR A 169 -19.94 10.74 5.08
C THR A 169 -20.33 9.33 4.66
N SER A 170 -20.60 9.17 3.36
CA SER A 170 -20.73 7.89 2.65
C SER A 170 -19.71 6.86 3.15
N VAL A 171 -20.17 5.61 3.28
CA VAL A 171 -19.34 4.46 3.66
C VAL A 171 -18.09 4.42 2.78
N LEU A 172 -16.91 4.53 3.39
CA LEU A 172 -15.65 4.34 2.69
C LEU A 172 -15.45 2.85 2.41
N THR A 173 -15.58 2.46 1.14
CA THR A 173 -15.23 1.13 0.65
C THR A 173 -14.00 1.27 -0.24
N THR A 174 -12.93 0.55 0.07
CA THR A 174 -11.69 0.56 -0.72
C THR A 174 -11.20 -0.87 -0.94
N SER A 175 -10.21 -1.04 -1.82
CA SER A 175 -9.53 -2.33 -2.00
C SER A 175 -8.80 -2.76 -0.72
N PRO A 176 -8.52 -4.06 -0.51
CA PRO A 176 -7.71 -4.52 0.62
C PRO A 176 -6.35 -3.80 0.70
N PHE A 177 -5.74 -3.52 -0.46
CA PHE A 177 -4.49 -2.79 -0.50
C PHE A 177 -4.67 -1.30 -0.16
N GLY A 178 -5.75 -0.66 -0.64
CA GLY A 178 -6.15 0.68 -0.21
C GLY A 178 -6.31 0.79 1.30
N ASN A 179 -7.01 -0.15 1.95
CA ASN A 179 -7.13 -0.17 3.40
C ASN A 179 -5.78 -0.38 4.10
N TYR A 180 -4.90 -1.22 3.56
CA TYR A 180 -3.55 -1.41 4.11
C TYR A 180 -2.75 -0.10 4.11
N ILE A 181 -2.83 0.69 3.04
CA ILE A 181 -2.19 2.00 2.97
C ILE A 181 -2.78 2.97 4.02
N LEU A 182 -4.11 2.96 4.20
CA LEU A 182 -4.78 3.82 5.16
C LEU A 182 -4.38 3.52 6.61
N ILE A 183 -4.19 2.26 7.00
CA ILE A 183 -3.72 1.94 8.36
C ILE A 183 -2.29 2.46 8.59
N HIS A 184 -1.41 2.41 7.59
CA HIS A 184 -0.07 3.00 7.70
C HIS A 184 -0.12 4.51 7.91
N ALA A 185 -1.05 5.21 7.26
CA ALA A 185 -1.25 6.64 7.46
C ALA A 185 -1.76 6.97 8.89
N LEU A 186 -2.73 6.19 9.40
CA LEU A 186 -3.22 6.34 10.78
C LEU A 186 -2.11 6.05 11.81
N LEU A 187 -1.31 5.02 11.58
CA LEU A 187 -0.17 4.64 12.44
C LEU A 187 0.94 5.70 12.43
N GLN A 188 1.24 6.28 11.25
CA GLN A 188 2.18 7.39 11.13
C GLN A 188 1.70 8.58 11.97
N ARG A 189 0.42 8.96 11.84
CA ARG A 189 -0.18 10.05 12.61
C ARG A 189 -0.14 9.80 14.12
N LEU A 190 -0.53 8.60 14.55
CA LEU A 190 -0.45 8.18 15.96
C LEU A 190 0.98 8.29 16.52
N THR A 191 1.97 7.89 15.73
CA THR A 191 3.38 7.93 16.14
C THR A 191 3.88 9.36 16.30
N ILE A 192 3.58 10.23 15.32
CA ILE A 192 3.93 11.66 15.37
C ILE A 192 3.27 12.34 16.57
N SER A 193 1.96 12.14 16.78
CA SER A 193 1.24 12.71 17.93
C SER A 193 1.87 12.28 19.26
N ARG A 194 2.26 11.00 19.40
CA ARG A 194 2.94 10.50 20.60
C ARG A 194 4.31 11.14 20.81
N GLN A 195 5.09 11.34 19.76
CA GLN A 195 6.41 11.96 19.85
C GLN A 195 6.33 13.42 20.33
N LEU A 196 5.32 14.17 19.88
CA LEU A 196 5.09 15.55 20.32
C LEU A 196 4.75 15.65 21.82
N LEU A 197 4.18 14.59 22.41
CA LEU A 197 3.84 14.53 23.84
C LEU A 197 5.03 14.24 24.75
N LEU A 198 6.13 13.70 24.22
CA LEU A 198 7.34 13.37 24.98
C LEU A 198 8.24 14.61 25.21
N GLY A 199 7.82 15.80 24.76
CA GLY A 199 8.54 17.05 24.99
C GLY A 199 8.53 17.50 26.47
N PRO A 200 9.45 18.40 26.88
CA PRO A 200 9.68 18.77 28.29
C PRO A 200 8.52 19.49 28.97
N ASN A 201 7.41 19.78 28.28
CA ASN A 201 6.27 20.51 28.82
C ASN A 201 4.94 19.78 28.50
N PRO A 202 4.57 18.74 29.29
CA PRO A 202 3.41 17.87 29.00
C PRO A 202 2.04 18.51 29.29
N ARG A 203 1.92 19.85 29.28
CA ARG A 203 0.74 20.58 29.82
C ARG A 203 -0.36 20.94 28.83
N SER A 204 -0.29 20.47 27.60
CA SER A 204 -1.44 20.48 26.68
C SER A 204 -1.86 19.06 26.41
N SER A 205 -2.90 18.61 27.12
CA SER A 205 -3.50 17.30 26.92
C SER A 205 -4.06 17.17 25.49
N PRO A 206 -3.66 16.18 24.68
CA PRO A 206 -4.22 15.93 23.35
C PRO A 206 -5.39 14.94 23.44
N LEU A 207 -6.22 15.02 24.49
CA LEU A 207 -7.43 14.21 24.61
C LEU A 207 -8.33 14.24 23.35
N PRO A 208 -8.40 15.34 22.55
CA PRO A 208 -9.12 15.33 21.29
C PRO A 208 -8.48 14.46 20.20
N GLU A 209 -7.14 14.45 20.07
CA GLU A 209 -6.49 13.74 18.97
C GLU A 209 -6.43 12.23 19.21
N SER A 210 -6.27 11.79 20.46
CA SER A 210 -6.32 10.37 20.80
C SER A 210 -7.71 9.77 20.58
N SER A 211 -8.78 10.52 20.86
CA SER A 211 -10.15 10.05 20.65
C SER A 211 -10.53 10.07 19.16
N LEU A 212 -10.09 11.07 18.40
CA LEU A 212 -10.20 11.10 16.94
C LEU A 212 -9.47 9.93 16.26
N LEU A 213 -8.23 9.64 16.67
CA LEU A 213 -7.47 8.51 16.12
C LEU A 213 -8.09 7.15 16.46
N GLN A 214 -8.63 7.00 17.67
CA GLN A 214 -9.35 5.77 18.05
C GLN A 214 -10.60 5.58 17.19
N MET A 215 -11.40 6.64 17.01
CA MET A 215 -12.56 6.62 16.12
C MET A 215 -12.17 6.28 14.68
N ALA A 216 -11.08 6.85 14.17
CA ALA A 216 -10.59 6.57 12.83
C ALA A 216 -10.14 5.11 12.66
N LEU A 217 -9.52 4.51 13.68
CA LEU A 217 -9.14 3.10 13.69
C LEU A 217 -10.37 2.18 13.71
N ASP A 218 -11.40 2.52 14.47
CA ASP A 218 -12.65 1.75 14.51
C ASP A 218 -13.36 1.79 13.15
N ARG A 219 -13.42 2.97 12.52
CA ARG A 219 -13.94 3.12 11.15
C ARG A 219 -13.12 2.38 10.10
N TRP A 220 -11.79 2.44 10.22
CA TRP A 220 -10.90 1.68 9.35
C TRP A 220 -11.16 0.17 9.49
N LYS A 221 -11.35 -0.32 10.72
CA LYS A 221 -11.67 -1.72 10.98
C LYS A 221 -13.00 -2.12 10.34
N ASP A 222 -14.03 -1.28 10.46
CA ASP A 222 -15.33 -1.51 9.81
C ASP A 222 -15.24 -1.48 8.28
N ALA A 223 -14.41 -0.59 7.72
CA ALA A 223 -14.13 -0.52 6.29
C ALA A 223 -13.36 -1.78 5.80
N TRP A 224 -12.38 -2.25 6.58
CA TRP A 224 -11.64 -3.47 6.30
C TRP A 224 -12.56 -4.68 6.25
N GLN A 225 -13.47 -4.83 7.21
CA GLN A 225 -14.41 -5.96 7.28
C GLN A 225 -15.42 -6.00 6.12
N ARG A 226 -15.73 -4.84 5.53
CA ARG A 226 -16.69 -4.71 4.43
C ARG A 226 -16.06 -4.69 3.05
N ALA A 227 -14.73 -4.63 2.96
CA ALA A 227 -14.08 -4.62 1.66
C ALA A 227 -14.38 -5.92 0.90
N PRO A 228 -14.79 -5.85 -0.38
CA PRO A 228 -15.36 -6.99 -1.12
C PRO A 228 -14.39 -8.17 -1.29
N GLU A 229 -13.09 -7.94 -1.08
CA GLU A 229 -12.02 -8.90 -1.32
C GLU A 229 -11.19 -9.17 -0.06
N SER A 230 -11.57 -8.62 1.10
CA SER A 230 -10.86 -8.77 2.38
C SER A 230 -11.37 -9.95 3.21
N VAL A 231 -12.32 -10.73 2.70
CA VAL A 231 -12.86 -11.91 3.38
C VAL A 231 -11.76 -12.97 3.52
N LEU A 232 -11.08 -12.95 4.66
CA LEU A 232 -10.36 -14.11 5.18
C LEU A 232 -11.42 -15.02 5.80
N ASP A 233 -11.82 -16.08 5.09
CA ASP A 233 -12.52 -17.17 5.76
C ASP A 233 -11.54 -17.82 6.74
N LEU A 234 -11.83 -17.73 8.04
CA LEU A 234 -11.00 -18.29 9.11
C LEU A 234 -10.95 -19.82 9.06
N ARG A 235 -11.83 -20.47 8.29
CA ARG A 235 -11.91 -21.94 8.14
C ARG A 235 -11.23 -22.44 6.88
N ASP A 236 -11.21 -21.64 5.82
CA ASP A 236 -10.38 -21.88 4.65
C ASP A 236 -9.76 -20.56 4.19
N PRO A 237 -8.54 -20.25 4.65
CA PRO A 237 -7.87 -19.03 4.28
C PRO A 237 -7.82 -18.86 2.76
N LYS A 238 -7.83 -19.92 1.94
CA LYS A 238 -7.52 -19.89 0.51
C LYS A 238 -8.61 -19.34 -0.42
N ASP A 239 -9.81 -19.02 0.08
CA ASP A 239 -10.97 -18.69 -0.76
C ASP A 239 -11.16 -17.18 -1.02
N SER A 240 -10.30 -16.33 -0.46
CA SER A 240 -10.29 -14.90 -0.84
C SER A 240 -9.79 -14.76 -2.29
N LEU A 241 -10.27 -13.74 -3.02
CA LEU A 241 -9.75 -13.45 -4.38
C LEU A 241 -8.25 -13.09 -4.37
N SER A 242 -7.74 -12.58 -3.25
CA SER A 242 -6.31 -12.44 -2.99
C SER A 242 -5.56 -13.77 -2.92
N TRP A 243 -6.25 -14.88 -2.67
CA TRP A 243 -5.69 -16.22 -2.50
C TRP A 243 -5.95 -17.20 -3.67
N ARG A 244 -6.98 -17.03 -4.52
CA ARG A 244 -7.16 -17.91 -5.71
C ARG A 244 -6.00 -17.85 -6.72
N TRP A 245 -5.23 -16.75 -6.71
CA TRP A 245 -3.97 -16.64 -7.45
C TRP A 245 -2.84 -17.54 -6.92
N LEU A 246 -2.96 -18.08 -5.71
CA LEU A 246 -1.95 -18.95 -5.09
C LEU A 246 -1.83 -20.33 -5.73
N SER A 247 -2.89 -20.82 -6.37
CA SER A 247 -3.03 -22.23 -6.74
C SER A 247 -3.18 -22.45 -8.25
N ALA A 248 -3.20 -21.39 -9.06
CA ALA A 248 -3.18 -21.50 -10.51
C ALA A 248 -1.77 -21.92 -10.98
N PRO A 249 -1.61 -23.07 -11.65
CA PRO A 249 -0.31 -23.47 -12.16
C PRO A 249 0.15 -22.46 -13.21
N VAL A 250 1.34 -21.90 -13.00
CA VAL A 250 2.06 -21.10 -14.00
C VAL A 250 2.29 -22.00 -15.21
N GLN A 251 1.44 -21.91 -16.24
CA GLN A 251 1.72 -22.50 -17.53
C GLN A 251 2.88 -21.71 -18.14
N ARG A 252 4.09 -22.27 -17.99
CA ARG A 252 5.27 -21.84 -18.72
C ARG A 252 5.06 -22.27 -20.18
N SER A 253 4.93 -21.29 -21.08
CA SER A 253 5.18 -21.45 -22.51
C SER A 253 6.40 -20.63 -22.89
#